data_AF-A0A2V7D8A9-F1
#
_entry.id   AF-A0A2V7D8A9-F1
#
_cell.length_a   1.000
_cell.length_b   1.000
_cell.length_c   1.000
_cell.angle_alpha   90.00
_cell.angle_beta   90.00
_cell.angle_gamma   90.00
#
_symmetry.space_group_name_H-M   'P 1'
#
loop_
_entity.id
_entity.type
_entity.pdbx_description
1 polymer ?
#
loop_
_entity_poly.entity_id
_entity_poly.type
_entity_poly.pdbx_seq_one_letter_code
_entity_poly.pdbx_strand_id
1 'polypeptide(L)' 'MVDRRRLIVAFTLAATTAITGCAGKEMTGAKMCEAHGGKYNSSGQSCAYTTPMMTAQQICTNHTGYWDPAAQICKF' A
#
# COMPACT_ATOMS: atom_id res chain seq x y z
N MET A 1 -19.95 -39.43 38.99
CA MET A 1 -18.99 -39.65 37.89
C MET A 1 -19.26 -38.58 36.83
N VAL A 2 -18.21 -37.83 36.48
CA VAL A 2 -17.91 -36.96 35.32
C VAL A 2 -19.04 -36.80 34.28
N ASP A 3 -19.46 -35.59 33.87
CA ASP A 3 -18.79 -34.75 32.84
C ASP A 3 -19.49 -33.37 32.80
N ARG A 4 -18.83 -32.23 33.08
CA ARG A 4 -17.83 -31.50 32.28
C ARG A 4 -18.20 -31.29 30.81
N ARG A 5 -19.24 -30.51 30.52
CA ARG A 5 -19.40 -29.93 29.17
C ARG A 5 -19.62 -28.42 29.17
N ARG A 6 -18.49 -27.75 29.37
CA ARG A 6 -17.97 -26.59 28.61
C ARG A 6 -18.96 -25.44 28.36
N LEU A 7 -18.87 -24.45 29.25
CA LEU A 7 -19.13 -23.04 28.97
C LEU A 7 -18.39 -22.63 27.69
N ILE A 8 -19.11 -22.48 26.58
CA ILE A 8 -18.57 -21.84 25.38
C ILE A 8 -18.77 -20.34 25.58
N VAL A 9 -17.79 -19.72 26.24
CA VAL A 9 -17.64 -18.26 26.22
C VAL A 9 -17.05 -17.92 24.85
N ALA A 10 -17.93 -17.67 23.88
CA ALA A 10 -17.53 -17.12 22.60
C ALA A 10 -17.24 -15.62 22.78
N PHE A 11 -15.99 -15.28 23.13
CA PHE A 11 -15.48 -13.92 22.95
C PHE A 11 -15.39 -13.66 21.43
N THR A 12 -16.46 -13.14 20.84
CA THR A 12 -16.37 -12.52 19.52
C THR A 12 -15.59 -11.22 19.71
N LEU A 13 -14.28 -11.26 19.41
CA LEU A 13 -13.45 -10.07 19.26
C LEU A 13 -14.09 -9.22 18.16
N ALA A 14 -14.83 -8.18 18.55
CA ALA A 14 -15.17 -7.09 17.66
C ALA A 14 -13.87 -6.34 17.35
N ALA A 15 -13.19 -6.74 16.29
CA ALA A 15 -12.12 -5.96 15.71
C ALA A 15 -12.75 -4.73 15.03
N THR A 16 -13.14 -3.74 15.83
CA THR A 16 -13.32 -2.38 15.33
C THR A 16 -11.93 -1.88 14.96
N THR A 17 -11.54 -2.08 13.70
CA THR A 17 -10.46 -1.30 13.12
C THR A 17 -10.96 0.14 13.09
N ALA A 18 -10.67 0.87 14.17
CA ALA A 18 -10.73 2.30 14.16
C ALA A 18 -9.80 2.75 13.03
N ILE A 19 -10.36 3.11 11.87
CA ILE A 19 -9.64 3.83 10.81
C ILE A 19 -9.50 5.27 11.33
N THR A 20 -8.81 5.43 12.45
CA THR A 20 -8.44 6.73 13.00
C THR A 20 -7.34 7.28 12.12
N GLY A 21 -7.72 8.16 11.20
CA GLY A 21 -6.86 9.25 10.74
C GLY A 21 -6.29 9.11 9.34
N CYS A 22 -7.12 9.28 8.32
CA CYS A 22 -6.67 9.95 7.08
C CYS A 22 -7.14 11.41 7.05
N ALA A 23 -7.28 12.04 8.22
CA ALA A 23 -7.53 13.47 8.36
C ALA A 23 -6.31 14.07 9.08
N GLY A 24 -5.54 14.92 8.37
CA GLY A 24 -4.56 15.81 8.99
C GLY A 24 -3.07 15.47 8.76
N LYS A 25 -2.65 15.08 7.56
CA LYS A 25 -1.22 15.16 7.19
C LYS A 25 -1.05 16.17 6.07
N GLU A 26 -0.65 17.39 6.43
CA GLU A 26 -0.13 18.35 5.46
C GLU A 26 1.30 17.92 5.09
N MET A 27 1.57 17.82 3.79
CA MET A 27 2.90 17.52 3.28
C MET A 27 3.26 18.56 2.23
N THR A 28 4.52 19.00 2.23
CA THR A 28 4.99 19.95 1.22
C THR A 28 4.97 19.29 -0.16
N GLY A 29 4.65 20.06 -1.20
CA GLY A 29 4.70 19.58 -2.59
C GLY A 29 6.07 19.00 -2.97
N ALA A 30 7.15 19.50 -2.36
CA ALA A 30 8.50 18.95 -2.48
C ALA A 30 8.59 17.51 -1.98
N LYS A 31 8.14 17.24 -0.75
CA LYS A 31 8.17 15.89 -0.17
C LYS A 31 7.28 14.92 -0.91
N MET A 32 6.12 15.39 -1.39
CA MET A 32 5.24 14.59 -2.24
C MET A 32 5.94 14.22 -3.56
N CYS A 33 6.54 15.20 -4.24
CA CYS A 33 7.26 14.98 -5.50
C CYS A 33 8.41 13.98 -5.36
N GLU A 34 9.25 14.17 -4.32
CA GLU A 34 10.41 13.31 -4.06
C GLU A 34 10.01 11.89 -3.66
N ALA A 35 8.91 11.72 -2.93
CA ALA A 35 8.38 10.40 -2.57
C ALA A 35 7.93 9.58 -3.79
N HIS A 36 7.50 10.24 -4.86
CA HIS A 36 7.16 9.61 -6.14
C HIS A 36 8.34 9.51 -7.11
N GLY A 37 9.58 9.77 -6.65
CA GLY A 37 10.79 9.65 -7.46
C GLY A 37 11.03 10.83 -8.42
N GLY A 38 10.31 11.94 -8.24
CA GLY A 38 10.53 13.16 -9.00
C GLY A 38 11.52 14.12 -8.33
N LYS A 39 11.99 15.12 -9.07
CA LYS A 39 12.75 16.25 -8.55
C LYS A 39 11.86 17.48 -8.48
N TYR A 40 11.78 18.08 -7.29
CA TYR A 40 10.95 19.28 -7.09
C TYR A 40 11.63 20.54 -7.60
N ASN A 41 10.94 21.28 -8.46
CA ASN A 41 11.32 22.62 -8.89
C ASN A 41 10.51 23.65 -8.08
N SER A 42 11.17 24.29 -7.11
CA SER A 42 10.54 25.29 -6.25
C SER A 42 10.13 26.57 -6.97
N SER A 43 10.80 26.92 -8.07
CA SER A 43 10.51 28.13 -8.87
C SER A 43 9.20 27.99 -9.64
N GLY A 44 8.97 26.82 -10.22
CA GLY A 44 7.74 26.51 -10.96
C GLY A 44 6.66 25.77 -10.15
N GLN A 45 6.93 25.47 -8.87
CA GLN A 45 6.09 24.60 -8.02
C GLN A 45 5.72 23.27 -8.71
N SER A 46 6.65 22.74 -9.51
CA SER A 46 6.42 21.58 -10.37
C SER A 46 7.31 20.41 -9.99
N CYS A 47 6.85 19.21 -10.31
CA CYS A 47 7.62 17.98 -10.11
C CYS A 47 8.10 17.44 -11.45
N ALA A 48 9.42 17.35 -11.63
CA ALA A 48 10.02 16.78 -12.82
C ALA A 48 10.27 15.28 -12.59
N TYR A 49 9.65 14.43 -13.39
CA TYR A 49 9.85 12.98 -13.32
C TYR A 49 10.81 12.55 -14.43
N THR A 50 11.84 11.78 -14.07
CA THR A 50 12.72 11.10 -15.04
C THR A 50 12.53 9.60 -14.93
N THR A 51 11.27 9.16 -14.89
CA THR A 51 10.96 7.73 -14.87
C THR A 51 10.95 7.20 -16.29
N PRO A 52 11.76 6.18 -16.62
CA PRO A 52 11.62 5.48 -17.89
C PRO A 52 10.23 4.81 -17.94
N MET A 53 9.66 4.71 -19.15
CA MET A 53 8.41 3.98 -19.33
C MET A 53 8.65 2.50 -19.00
N MET A 54 8.03 2.02 -17.92
CA MET A 54 8.12 0.62 -17.49
C MET A 54 6.84 -0.12 -17.85
N THR A 55 6.97 -1.35 -18.32
CA THR A 55 5.83 -2.24 -18.53
C THR A 55 5.30 -2.76 -17.18
N ALA A 56 4.03 -3.17 -17.14
CA ALA A 56 3.44 -3.78 -15.95
C ALA A 56 4.23 -5.02 -15.46
N GLN A 57 4.79 -5.79 -16.42
CA GLN A 57 5.69 -6.90 -16.13
C GLN A 57 6.96 -6.44 -15.42
N GLN A 58 7.63 -5.41 -15.93
CA GLN A 58 8.87 -4.89 -15.32
C GLN A 58 8.61 -4.38 -13.90
N ILE A 59 7.50 -3.66 -13.69
CA ILE A 59 7.07 -3.20 -12.38
C ILE A 59 6.87 -4.40 -11.44
N CYS A 60 6.12 -5.41 -11.86
CA CYS A 60 5.87 -6.62 -11.07
C CYS A 60 7.17 -7.31 -10.63
N THR A 61 8.09 -7.52 -11.57
CA THR A 61 9.38 -8.17 -11.27
C THR A 61 10.26 -7.34 -10.35
N ASN A 62 10.18 -6.00 -10.45
CA ASN A 62 10.96 -5.09 -9.60
C ASN A 62 10.47 -5.11 -8.14
N HIS A 63 9.19 -5.44 -7.94
CA HIS A 63 8.60 -5.66 -6.61
C HIS A 63 8.66 -7.13 -6.16
N THR A 64 9.61 -7.92 -6.69
CA THR A 64 9.81 -9.36 -6.38
C THR A 64 8.63 -10.28 -6.71
N GLY A 65 7.67 -9.80 -7.51
CA GLY A 65 6.53 -10.59 -7.96
C GLY A 65 6.81 -11.42 -9.23
N TYR A 66 5.96 -12.42 -9.46
CA TYR A 66 5.87 -13.19 -10.69
C TYR A 66 4.75 -12.66 -11.59
N TRP A 67 5.08 -12.30 -12.83
CA TRP A 67 4.11 -11.81 -13.81
C TRP A 67 3.43 -12.96 -14.57
N ASP A 68 2.11 -13.03 -14.53
CA ASP A 68 1.30 -13.93 -15.36
C ASP A 68 0.89 -13.23 -16.67
N PRO A 69 1.49 -13.58 -17.82
CA PRO A 69 1.22 -12.89 -19.09
C PRO A 69 -0.17 -13.24 -19.65
N ALA A 70 -0.75 -14.38 -19.30
CA ALA A 70 -2.07 -14.77 -19.80
C ALA A 70 -3.18 -14.02 -19.07
N ALA A 71 -3.03 -13.87 -17.75
CA ALA A 71 -3.99 -13.14 -16.92
C ALA A 71 -3.73 -11.63 -16.86
N GLN A 72 -2.53 -11.17 -17.26
CA GLN A 72 -2.06 -9.78 -17.07
C GLN A 72 -2.06 -9.35 -15.58
N ILE A 73 -1.66 -10.26 -14.68
CA ILE A 73 -1.67 -10.06 -13.22
C ILE A 73 -0.29 -10.31 -12.63
N CYS A 74 0.11 -9.49 -11.66
CA CYS A 74 1.30 -9.72 -10.83
C CYS A 74 0.95 -10.56 -9.59
N LYS A 75 1.71 -11.63 -9.33
CA LYS A 75 1.58 -12.52 -8.16
C LYS A 75 2.77 -12.31 -7.21
N PHE A 76 2.53 -12.33 -5.90
CA PHE A 76 3.56 -12.19 -4.86
C PHE A 76 3.57 -13.41 -3.96
#